data_AF-A0A6N8UJ95-F1
#
_entry.id   AF-A0A6N8UJ95-F1
#
_cell.length_a   1.000
_cell.length_b   1.000
_cell.length_c   1.000
_cell.angle_alpha   90.00
_cell.angle_beta   90.00
_cell.angle_gamma   90.00
#
_symmetry.space_group_name_H-M   'P 1'
#
loop_
_entity.id
_entity.type
_entity.pdbx_description
1 polymer ?
#
loop_
_entity_poly.entity_id
_entity_poly.type
_entity_poly.pdbx_seq_one_letter_code
_entity_poly.pdbx_strand_id
1 'polypeptide(L)' 'MWKADALIRSNFHTNPEKLQVSEWNKLYAQAQWLEEWRLKNQAELFKALFGG' A
#
# COMPACT_ATOMS: atom_id res chain seq x y z
N MET A 1 8.64 10.03 5.96
CA MET A 1 7.30 10.60 5.74
C MET A 1 6.84 10.44 4.29
N TRP A 2 7.59 10.92 3.28
CA TRP A 2 7.13 10.94 1.88
C TRP A 2 6.73 9.60 1.26
N LYS A 3 7.37 8.48 1.64
CA LYS A 3 6.98 7.15 1.14
C LYS A 3 5.60 6.70 1.64
N ALA A 4 5.31 6.96 2.92
CA ALA A 4 4.03 6.61 3.52
C ALA A 4 2.90 7.50 2.97
N ASP A 5 3.17 8.79 2.77
CA ASP A 5 2.21 9.72 2.15
C ASP A 5 1.89 9.31 0.71
N ALA A 6 2.91 8.93 -0.07
CA ALA A 6 2.71 8.42 -1.42
C ALA A 6 1.85 7.15 -1.44
N LEU A 7 2.08 6.24 -0.48
CA LEU A 7 1.33 4.99 -0.36
C LEU A 7 -0.16 5.24 0.00
N ILE A 8 -0.44 6.19 0.89
CA ILE A 8 -1.81 6.61 1.20
C ILE A 8 -2.47 7.24 -0.02
N ARG A 9 -1.77 8.13 -0.75
CA ARG A 9 -2.30 8.77 -1.97
C ARG A 9 -2.60 7.75 -3.06
N SER A 10 -1.74 6.76 -3.26
CA SER A 10 -1.91 5.77 -4.32
C SER A 10 -3.07 4.80 -4.03
N ASN A 11 -3.32 4.47 -2.77
CA ASN A 11 -4.35 3.50 -2.39
C ASN A 11 -5.71 4.13 -2.08
N PHE A 12 -5.74 5.33 -1.50
CA PHE A 12 -6.98 5.95 -1.00
C PHE A 12 -7.34 7.28 -1.66
N HIS A 13 -6.49 7.78 -2.57
CA HIS A 13 -6.72 9.05 -3.29
C HIS A 13 -6.95 10.26 -2.37
N THR A 14 -6.37 10.23 -1.16
CA THR A 14 -6.53 11.26 -0.11
C THR A 14 -5.23 12.02 0.10
N ASN A 15 -5.31 13.32 0.42
CA ASN A 15 -4.14 14.13 0.79
C ASN A 15 -3.73 13.87 2.26
N PRO A 16 -2.58 13.23 2.53
CA PRO A 16 -2.17 12.83 3.88
C PRO A 16 -1.83 14.02 4.80
N GLU A 17 -1.43 15.16 4.21
CA GLU A 17 -1.07 16.37 4.97
C GLU A 17 -2.27 17.04 5.64
N LYS A 18 -3.49 16.69 5.21
CA LYS A 18 -4.73 17.21 5.78
C LYS A 18 -5.30 16.30 6.87
N LEU A 19 -4.69 15.14 7.10
CA LEU A 19 -5.18 14.14 8.04
C LEU A 19 -4.68 14.42 9.45
N GLN A 20 -5.50 14.06 10.44
CA GLN A 20 -4.98 13.92 11.80
C GLN A 20 -4.03 12.72 11.86
N VAL A 21 -3.03 12.79 12.75
CA VAL A 21 -2.01 11.73 12.92
C VAL A 21 -2.64 10.36 13.18
N SER A 22 -3.73 10.30 13.95
CA SER A 22 -4.45 9.06 14.25
C SER A 22 -5.08 8.41 13.01
N GLU A 23 -5.65 9.23 12.13
CA GLU A 23 -6.25 8.79 10.87
C GLU A 23 -5.18 8.43 9.85
N TRP A 24 -4.13 9.25 9.75
CA TRP A 24 -2.96 8.98 8.94
C TRP A 24 -2.34 7.62 9.27
N ASN A 25 -2.15 7.31 10.57
CA ASN A 25 -1.59 6.03 11.00
C ASN A 25 -2.47 4.84 10.60
N LYS A 26 -3.80 4.99 10.70
CA LYS A 26 -4.75 3.95 10.27
C LYS A 26 -4.67 3.72 8.76
N LEU A 27 -4.72 4.78 7.97
CA LEU A 27 -4.62 4.67 6.52
C LEU A 27 -3.26 4.14 6.09
N TYR A 28 -2.16 4.57 6.72
CA TYR A 28 -0.84 4.04 6.41
C TYR A 28 -0.77 2.52 6.64
N ALA A 29 -1.25 2.03 7.79
CA ALA A 29 -1.27 0.59 8.09
C ALA A 29 -2.11 -0.20 7.06
N GLN A 30 -3.27 0.34 6.68
CA GLN A 30 -4.11 -0.29 5.65
C GLN A 30 -3.45 -0.30 4.27
N ALA A 31 -2.84 0.82 3.85
CA ALA A 31 -2.12 0.91 2.58
C ALA A 31 -0.94 -0.08 2.54
N GLN A 32 -0.21 -0.23 3.65
CA GLN A 32 0.91 -1.16 3.73
C GLN A 32 0.46 -2.61 3.58
N TRP A 33 -0.65 -3.00 4.21
CA TRP A 33 -1.22 -4.34 4.05
C TRP A 33 -1.67 -4.61 2.61
N LEU A 34 -2.31 -3.64 1.96
CA LEU A 34 -2.75 -3.76 0.57
C LEU A 34 -1.57 -3.96 -0.39
N GLU A 35 -0.49 -3.20 -0.21
CA GLU A 35 0.69 -3.33 -1.07
C GLU A 35 1.41 -4.66 -0.85
N GLU A 36 1.51 -5.13 0.40
CA GLU A 36 2.06 -6.46 0.69
C GLU A 36 1.23 -7.56 0.03
N TRP A 37 -0.11 -7.48 0.12
CA TRP A 37 -1.02 -8.42 -0.53
C TRP A 37 -0.86 -8.41 -2.06
N ARG A 38 -0.76 -7.22 -2.66
CA ARG A 38 -0.57 -7.05 -4.11
C ARG A 38 0.75 -7.67 -4.58
N LEU A 39 1.84 -7.43 -3.86
CA LEU A 39 3.16 -7.98 -4.19
C LEU A 39 3.19 -9.50 -4.05
N LYS A 40 2.55 -10.07 -3.01
CA LYS A 40 2.41 -11.52 -2.87
C LYS A 40 1.67 -12.15 -4.04
N ASN A 41 0.52 -11.60 -4.41
CA ASN A 41 -0.23 -12.11 -5.55
C ASN A 41 0.53 -11.99 -6.87
N GLN A 42 1.27 -10.89 -7.05
CA GLN A 42 2.11 -10.71 -8.24
C GLN A 42 3.26 -11.73 -8.27
N ALA A 43 3.88 -12.02 -7.13
CA ALA A 43 4.90 -13.07 -7.02
C ALA A 43 4.33 -14.46 -7.34
N GLU A 44 3.15 -14.80 -6.81
CA GLU A 44 2.49 -16.07 -7.12
C GLU A 44 2.10 -16.17 -8.60
N LEU A 45 1.66 -15.06 -9.22
CA LEU A 45 1.40 -15.01 -10.66
C LEU A 45 2.68 -15.27 -11.46
N PHE A 46 3.80 -14.62 -11.11
CA PHE A 46 5.08 -14.86 -11.79
C PHE A 46 5.57 -16.29 -11.61
N LYS A 47 5.39 -16.87 -10.42
CA LYS A 47 5.69 -18.28 -10.18
C LYS A 47 4.83 -19.20 -11.05
N ALA A 48 3.54 -18.93 -11.19
CA ALA A 48 2.65 -19.72 -12.04
C ALA A 48 3.01 -19.60 -13.54
N LEU A 49 3.48 -18.44 -13.99
CA LEU A 49 3.82 -18.19 -15.39
C LEU A 49 5.22 -18.68 -15.78
N PHE A 50 6.19 -18.60 -14.87
CA PHE A 50 7.62 -18.78 -15.18
C PHE A 50 8.35 -19.79 -14.28
N GLY A 51 7.70 -20.33 -13.25
CA GLY A 51 8.33 -21.19 -12.23
C GLY A 51 8.32 -22.68 -12.58
N GLY A 52 8.66 -23.03 -13.83
CA GLY A 52 8.63 -24.39 -14.41
C GLY A 52 9.18 -25.50 -13.51
#